data_AF-A0A6G4N214-F1
#
_entry.id   AF-A0A6G4N214-F1
#
_cell.length_a   1.000
_cell.length_b   1.000
_cell.length_c   1.000
_cell.angle_alpha   90.00
_cell.angle_beta   90.00
_cell.angle_gamma   90.00
#
_symmetry.space_group_name_H-M   'P 1'
#
loop_
_entity.id
_entity.type
_entity.pdbx_description
1 polymer ?
#
loop_
_entity_poly.entity_id
_entity_poly.type
_entity_poly.pdbx_seq_one_letter_code
_entity_poly.pdbx_strand_id
1 'polypeptide(L)' 'MTFEEKLSQMYNEIANKISSMIPVEWEKVYAMAYIDDEGGEVFYYYTEPGSNELYYYTSVLNKYDISESEFM' A
#
# COMPACT_ATOMS: atom_id res chain seq x y z
N MET A 1 -27.12 2.61 3.84
CA MET A 1 -25.78 3.18 4.05
C MET A 1 -25.69 4.51 3.33
N THR A 2 -25.16 5.53 3.98
CA THR A 2 -24.89 6.84 3.39
C THR A 2 -23.74 6.76 2.38
N PHE A 3 -23.51 7.84 1.64
CA PHE A 3 -22.37 7.93 0.74
C PHE A 3 -21.04 7.81 1.50
N GLU A 4 -20.95 8.48 2.65
CA GLU A 4 -19.78 8.51 3.53
C GLU A 4 -19.47 7.12 4.10
N GLU A 5 -20.50 6.36 4.49
CA GLU A 5 -20.32 4.99 5.00
C GLU A 5 -19.75 4.06 3.92
N LYS A 6 -20.27 4.14 2.70
CA LYS A 6 -19.74 3.36 1.56
C LYS A 6 -18.31 3.78 1.22
N LEU A 7 -18.04 5.08 1.22
CA LEU A 7 -16.72 5.61 0.93
C LEU A 7 -15.69 5.17 1.99
N SER A 8 -16.08 5.19 3.27
CA SER A 8 -15.25 4.70 4.37
C SER A 8 -14.95 3.20 4.26
N GLN A 9 -15.94 2.38 3.86
CA GLN A 9 -15.72 0.96 3.59
C GLN A 9 -14.67 0.76 2.50
N MET A 10 -14.78 1.47 1.37
CA MET A 10 -13.82 1.40 0.28
C MET A 10 -12.40 1.81 0.71
N TYR A 11 -12.26 2.92 1.46
CA TYR A 11 -10.95 3.33 1.97
C TYR A 11 -10.34 2.32 2.94
N ASN A 12 -11.16 1.70 3.80
CA ASN A 12 -10.69 0.66 4.72
C ASN A 12 -10.23 -0.59 3.97
N GLU A 13 -10.93 -1.02 2.92
CA GLU A 13 -10.52 -2.15 2.09
C GLU A 13 -9.16 -1.89 1.42
N ILE A 14 -8.96 -0.70 0.85
CA ILE A 14 -7.69 -0.30 0.24
C ILE A 14 -6.56 -0.27 1.28
N ALA A 15 -6.80 0.39 2.42
CA ALA A 15 -5.81 0.49 3.50
C ALA A 15 -5.41 -0.88 4.06
N ASN A 16 -6.38 -1.77 4.27
CA ASN A 16 -6.12 -3.13 4.74
C ASN A 16 -5.35 -3.97 3.72
N LYS A 17 -5.67 -3.83 2.42
CA LYS A 17 -4.92 -4.53 1.37
C LYS A 17 -3.47 -4.07 1.32
N ILE A 18 -3.21 -2.75 1.35
CA ILE A 18 -1.85 -2.22 1.39
C ILE A 18 -1.12 -2.69 2.65
N SER A 19 -1.77 -2.61 3.82
CA SER A 19 -1.18 -3.09 5.07
C SER A 19 -0.80 -4.57 5.03
N SER A 20 -1.55 -5.41 4.30
CA SER A 20 -1.24 -6.84 4.16
C SER A 20 -0.04 -7.13 3.24
N MET A 21 0.34 -6.17 2.38
CA MET A 21 1.44 -6.31 1.44
C MET A 21 2.78 -5.84 2.01
N ILE A 22 2.78 -5.11 3.13
CA ILE A 22 4.00 -4.66 3.81
C ILE A 22 4.41 -5.76 4.80
N PRO A 23 5.56 -6.45 4.60
CA PRO A 23 5.95 -7.64 5.37
C PRO A 23 6.55 -7.32 6.75
N VAL A 24 6.52 -6.04 7.15
CA VAL A 24 7.15 -5.54 8.38
C VAL A 24 6.23 -4.58 9.11
N GLU A 25 6.55 -4.30 10.37
CA GLU A 25 5.92 -3.18 11.08
C GLU A 25 6.20 -1.87 10.33
N TRP A 26 5.16 -1.04 10.21
CA TRP A 26 5.21 0.25 9.54
C TRP A 26 4.55 1.32 10.40
N GLU A 27 5.01 2.57 10.28
CA GLU A 27 4.48 3.71 11.02
C GLU A 27 3.52 4.56 10.18
N LYS A 28 3.88 4.83 8.92
CA LYS A 28 3.05 5.61 7.99
C LYS A 28 3.06 4.96 6.62
N VAL A 29 1.93 5.09 5.92
CA VAL A 29 1.74 4.67 4.53
C VAL A 29 1.18 5.83 3.74
N TYR A 30 1.75 6.08 2.56
CA TYR A 30 1.34 7.11 1.61
C TYR A 30 0.97 6.42 0.31
N ALA A 31 -0.32 6.36 -0.02
CA ALA A 31 -0.82 5.69 -1.21
C ALA A 31 -1.30 6.70 -2.25
N MET A 32 -1.02 6.41 -3.52
CA MET A 32 -1.54 7.16 -4.67
C MET A 32 -2.10 6.18 -5.69
N ALA A 33 -3.25 6.53 -6.26
CA ALA A 33 -3.92 5.75 -7.28
C ALA A 33 -4.13 6.63 -8.52
N TYR A 34 -3.68 6.15 -9.67
CA TYR A 34 -4.02 6.69 -10.99
C TYR A 34 -5.02 5.76 -11.66
N ILE A 35 -6.06 6.34 -12.24
CA ILE A 35 -7.06 5.61 -13.01
C ILE A 35 -7.39 6.45 -14.23
N ASP A 36 -7.28 5.84 -15.40
CA ASP A 36 -7.69 6.39 -16.68
C ASP A 36 -8.46 5.35 -17.50
N ASP A 37 -8.66 5.62 -18.79
CA ASP A 37 -9.34 4.72 -19.72
C ASP A 37 -8.49 3.52 -20.16
N GLU A 38 -7.17 3.56 -19.96
CA GLU A 38 -6.23 2.49 -20.31
C GLU A 38 -5.94 1.56 -19.12
N GLY A 39 -6.22 1.99 -17.89
CA GLY A 39 -6.16 1.14 -16.72
C GLY A 39 -6.05 1.91 -15.41
N GLY A 40 -5.40 1.29 -14.44
CA GLY A 40 -5.11 1.94 -13.17
C GLY A 40 -3.90 1.35 -12.49
N GLU A 41 -3.20 2.19 -11.74
CA GLU A 41 -2.04 1.84 -10.95
C GLU A 41 -2.22 2.37 -9.54
N VAL A 42 -1.90 1.54 -8.55
CA VAL A 42 -1.75 1.97 -7.15
C VAL A 42 -0.32 1.73 -6.74
N PHE A 43 0.36 2.77 -6.30
CA PHE A 43 1.66 2.65 -5.65
C PHE A 43 1.64 3.36 -4.31
N TYR A 44 2.56 2.93 -3.45
CA TYR A 44 2.66 3.49 -2.11
C TYR A 44 4.10 3.56 -1.63
N TYR A 45 4.29 4.43 -0.65
CA TYR A 45 5.49 4.51 0.16
C TYR A 45 5.14 4.18 1.60
N TYR A 46 6.08 3.59 2.34
CA TYR A 46 5.94 3.34 3.77
C TYR A 46 7.18 3.76 4.54
N THR A 47 7.00 4.02 5.84
CA THR A 47 8.09 4.22 6.79
C THR A 47 8.09 3.10 7.82
N GLU A 48 9.28 2.71 8.27
CA GLU A 48 9.46 1.79 9.40
C GLU A 48 9.45 2.56 10.73
N PRO A 49 9.11 1.92 11.86
CA PRO A 49 9.09 2.57 13.17
C PRO A 49 10.40 3.31 13.49
N GLY A 50 10.29 4.60 13.83
CA GLY A 50 11.45 5.42 14.18
C GLY A 50 12.34 5.84 13.00
N SER A 51 11.94 5.53 11.76
CA SER A 51 12.59 5.99 10.55
C SER A 51 11.69 6.95 9.77
N ASN A 52 12.30 8.00 9.19
CA ASN A 52 11.64 8.86 8.21
C ASN A 52 12.00 8.48 6.76
N GLU A 53 12.71 7.37 6.56
CA GLU A 53 13.03 6.85 5.23
C GLU A 53 11.76 6.35 4.55
N LEU A 54 11.55 6.79 3.31
CA LEU A 54 10.42 6.39 2.48
C LEU A 54 10.82 5.21 1.60
N TYR A 55 10.29 4.04 1.90
CA TYR A 55 10.46 2.85 1.09
C TYR A 55 9.35 2.76 0.06
N TYR A 56 9.73 2.67 -1.22
CA TYR A 56 8.78 2.41 -2.30
C TYR A 56 8.25 0.98 -2.24
N TYR A 57 6.99 0.73 -2.60
CA TYR A 57 6.36 -0.58 -2.38
C TYR A 57 7.13 -1.78 -2.96
N THR A 58 7.75 -1.66 -4.14
CA THR A 58 8.54 -2.75 -4.74
C THR A 58 9.90 -2.97 -4.09
N SER A 59 10.35 -2.06 -3.21
CA SER A 59 11.62 -2.22 -2.49
C SER A 59 11.61 -3.42 -1.54
N VAL A 60 10.43 -3.89 -1.12
CA VAL A 60 10.28 -5.06 -0.25
C VAL A 60 10.88 -6.33 -0.88
N LEU A 61 10.82 -6.45 -2.21
CA LEU A 61 11.34 -7.60 -2.95
C LEU A 61 12.84 -7.80 -2.65
N ASN A 62 13.61 -6.72 -2.77
CA ASN A 62 15.05 -6.75 -2.53
C ASN A 62 15.41 -6.62 -1.05
N LYS A 63 14.67 -5.80 -0.28
CA LYS A 63 14.98 -5.52 1.13
C LYS A 63 14.74 -6.75 2.02
N TYR A 64 13.72 -7.54 1.71
CA TYR A 64 13.28 -8.68 2.52
C TYR A 64 13.43 -10.02 1.81
N ASP A 65 14.10 -10.06 0.65
CA ASP A 65 14.31 -11.27 -0.15
C ASP A 65 12.99 -12.00 -0.48
N ILE A 66 11.99 -11.21 -0.87
CA ILE A 66 10.65 -11.70 -1.22
C ILE A 66 10.56 -11.87 -2.73
N SER A 67 10.10 -13.03 -3.18
CA SER A 67 9.88 -13.26 -4.61
C SER A 67 8.69 -12.47 -5.13
N GLU A 68 8.72 -12.09 -6.41
CA GLU A 68 7.56 -11.45 -7.07
C GLU A 68 6.28 -12.29 -6.94
N SER A 69 6.40 -13.62 -6.99
CA SER A 69 5.27 -14.55 -6.83
C SER A 69 4.67 -14.59 -5.43
N GLU A 70 5.44 -14.27 -4.39
CA GLU A 70 4.91 -14.12 -3.03
C GLU A 70 4.29 -12.74 -2.82
N PHE A 71 4.71 -11.75 -3.62
CA PHE A 71 4.25 -10.37 -3.53
C PHE A 71 2.97 -10.08 -4.34
N MET A 72 2.84 -10.69 -5.52
CA MET A 72 1.68 -10.57 -6.42
C MET A 72 0.59 -11.60 -6.12
#